data_AF-A0A257JDI1-F1
#
_entry.id   AF-A0A257JDI1-F1
#
_cell.length_a   1.000
_cell.length_b   1.000
_cell.length_c   1.000
_cell.angle_alpha   90.00
_cell.angle_beta   90.00
_cell.angle_gamma   90.00
#
_symmetry.space_group_name_H-M   'P 1'
#
loop_
_entity.id
_entity.type
_entity.pdbx_description
1 polymer ?
#
loop_
_entity_poly.entity_id
_entity_poly.type
_entity_poly.pdbx_seq_one_letter_code
_entity_poly.pdbx_strand_id
1 'polypeptide(L)'
;MAPVRVKREIEGFLFNRLQGALLREAYCLVRDGIADVADVDRAISEGLGIRWSVIGPFETVDLNTRGGIRAHAERLGPAYARMGAARGQNDPLTPDLVDKVDGERRNLLPLDQWQERVSWRDRRMMDIKALRRTAAWRDET
;
A
#
# COMPACT_ATOMS: atom_id res chain seq x y z
N MET A 1 0.16 -18.94 3.91
CA MET A 1 -0.91 -17.94 3.67
C MET A 1 -2.20 -18.56 4.15
N ALA A 2 -3.02 -17.81 4.87
CA ALA A 2 -4.36 -18.28 5.25
C ALA A 2 -5.35 -18.00 4.11
N PRO A 3 -6.33 -18.88 3.85
CA PRO A 3 -7.38 -18.60 2.88
C PRO A 3 -8.21 -17.38 3.30
N VAL A 4 -8.59 -16.54 2.33
CA VAL A 4 -9.47 -15.38 2.55
C VAL A 4 -10.83 -15.65 1.93
N ARG A 5 -11.90 -15.57 2.73
CA ARG A 5 -13.27 -15.76 2.25
C ARG A 5 -13.85 -14.46 1.72
N VAL A 6 -14.04 -14.37 0.40
CA VAL A 6 -14.76 -13.27 -0.25
C VAL A 6 -16.27 -13.57 -0.19
N LYS A 7 -17.07 -12.66 0.35
CA LYS A 7 -18.52 -12.86 0.53
C LYS A 7 -19.32 -12.79 -0.77
N ARG A 8 -18.86 -12.00 -1.72
CA ARG A 8 -19.48 -11.76 -3.02
C ARG A 8 -18.41 -11.42 -4.04
N GLU A 9 -18.56 -11.91 -5.26
CA GLU A 9 -17.69 -11.53 -6.36
C GLU A 9 -17.84 -10.04 -6.72
N ILE A 10 -16.71 -9.41 -7.01
CA ILE A 10 -16.59 -8.03 -7.48
C ILE A 10 -15.43 -7.95 -8.46
N GLU A 11 -15.49 -7.00 -9.39
CA GLU A 11 -14.40 -6.75 -10.32
C GLU A 11 -13.08 -6.48 -9.59
N GLY A 12 -12.02 -7.20 -9.97
CA GLY A 12 -10.69 -7.09 -9.37
C GLY A 12 -10.51 -7.85 -8.06
N PHE A 13 -11.55 -8.51 -7.52
CA PHE A 13 -11.50 -9.20 -6.23
C PHE A 13 -11.07 -8.28 -5.06
N LEU A 14 -11.02 -8.81 -3.84
CA LEU A 14 -10.64 -8.02 -2.65
C LEU A 14 -9.21 -7.46 -2.76
N PHE A 15 -8.26 -8.30 -3.18
CA PHE A 15 -6.84 -7.95 -3.18
C PHE A 15 -6.51 -6.83 -4.17
N ASN A 16 -6.92 -6.94 -5.45
CA ASN A 16 -6.57 -5.90 -6.43
C ASN A 16 -7.33 -4.60 -6.18
N ARG A 17 -8.48 -4.63 -5.47
CA ARG A 17 -9.18 -3.39 -5.08
C ARG A 17 -8.39 -2.59 -4.06
N LEU A 18 -7.80 -3.24 -3.06
CA LEU A 18 -6.91 -2.58 -2.10
C LEU A 18 -5.63 -2.08 -2.77
N GLN A 19 -5.00 -2.91 -3.62
CA GLN A 19 -3.81 -2.51 -4.38
C GLN A 19 -4.11 -1.32 -5.30
N GLY A 20 -5.19 -1.37 -6.07
CA GLY A 20 -5.59 -0.31 -7.00
C GLY A 20 -5.95 0.99 -6.30
N ALA A 21 -6.54 0.94 -5.10
CA ALA A 21 -6.82 2.15 -4.33
C ALA A 21 -5.53 2.89 -3.93
N LEU A 22 -4.52 2.15 -3.45
CA LEU A 22 -3.21 2.70 -3.10
C LEU A 22 -2.49 3.23 -4.35
N LEU A 23 -2.46 2.42 -5.41
CA LEU A 23 -1.72 2.75 -6.63
C LEU A 23 -2.31 3.98 -7.32
N ARG A 24 -3.65 4.12 -7.37
CA ARG A 24 -4.29 5.31 -7.92
C ARG A 24 -3.84 6.58 -7.21
N GLU A 25 -3.84 6.58 -5.87
CA GLU A 25 -3.38 7.76 -5.11
C GLU A 25 -1.90 8.04 -5.33
N ALA A 26 -1.06 7.00 -5.40
CA ALA A 26 0.37 7.15 -5.70
C ALA A 26 0.62 7.86 -7.05
N TYR A 27 -0.06 7.42 -8.12
CA TYR A 27 0.02 8.08 -9.42
C TYR A 27 -0.43 9.54 -9.37
N CYS A 28 -1.51 9.83 -8.64
CA CYS A 28 -2.01 11.20 -8.49
C CYS A 28 -1.02 12.09 -7.73
N LEU A 29 -0.38 11.59 -6.67
CA LEU A 29 0.65 12.33 -5.93
C LEU A 29 1.87 12.68 -6.82
N VAL A 30 2.29 11.76 -7.69
CA VAL A 30 3.36 12.01 -8.67
C VAL A 30 2.92 12.99 -9.76
N ARG A 31 1.71 12.82 -10.30
CA ARG A 31 1.13 13.72 -11.30
C ARG A 31 1.10 15.16 -10.78
N ASP A 32 0.60 15.34 -9.56
CA ASP A 32 0.41 16.64 -8.94
C ASP A 32 1.71 17.24 -8.38
N GLY A 33 2.85 16.53 -8.52
CA GLY A 33 4.17 17.00 -8.08
C GLY A 33 4.33 17.05 -6.56
N ILE A 34 3.51 16.32 -5.81
CA ILE A 34 3.56 16.27 -4.35
C ILE A 34 4.74 15.42 -3.85
N ALA A 35 5.08 14.36 -4.60
CA ALA A 35 6.23 13.50 -4.36
C ALA A 35 6.71 12.89 -5.68
N ASP A 36 7.97 12.46 -5.73
CA ASP A 36 8.48 11.63 -6.83
C ASP A 36 8.22 10.13 -6.55
N VAL A 37 8.49 9.28 -7.53
CA VAL A 37 8.33 7.82 -7.40
C VAL A 37 9.16 7.24 -6.25
N ALA A 38 10.36 7.78 -5.99
CA ALA A 38 11.24 7.27 -4.94
C ALA A 38 10.66 7.54 -3.55
N ASP A 39 10.13 8.73 -3.32
CA ASP A 39 9.56 9.14 -2.05
C ASP A 39 8.21 8.45 -1.79
N VAL A 40 7.40 8.24 -2.82
CA VAL A 40 6.19 7.39 -2.68
C VAL A 40 6.57 5.96 -2.31
N ASP A 41 7.52 5.34 -3.04
CA ASP A 41 8.00 3.99 -2.74
C ASP A 41 8.56 3.89 -1.32
N ARG A 42 9.29 4.90 -0.84
CA ARG A 42 9.88 4.96 0.50
C ARG A 42 8.82 5.14 1.59
N ALA A 43 7.86 6.05 1.39
CA ALA A 43 6.75 6.25 2.34
C ALA A 43 5.94 4.96 2.57
N ILE A 44 5.81 4.12 1.52
CA ILE A 44 5.21 2.80 1.65
C ILE A 44 6.21 1.81 2.26
N SER A 45 7.31 1.51 1.60
CA SER A 45 8.19 0.40 2.00
C SER A 45 8.85 0.59 3.37
N GLU A 46 9.22 1.81 3.73
CA GLU A 46 9.86 2.15 5.02
C GLU A 46 8.88 2.70 6.06
N GLY A 47 7.64 3.00 5.66
CA GLY A 47 6.60 3.56 6.54
C GLY A 47 5.41 2.63 6.70
N LEU A 48 4.38 2.81 5.85
CA LEU A 48 3.10 2.11 5.98
C LEU A 48 3.21 0.59 5.77
N GLY A 49 4.10 0.15 4.89
CA GLY A 49 4.35 -1.25 4.57
C GLY A 49 4.90 -2.03 5.76
N ILE A 50 5.73 -1.43 6.60
CA ILE A 50 6.25 -2.10 7.82
C ILE A 50 5.09 -2.49 8.74
N ARG A 51 4.21 -1.55 9.09
CA ARG A 51 3.05 -1.86 9.96
C ARG A 51 2.09 -2.85 9.30
N TRP A 52 1.84 -2.72 7.99
CA TRP A 52 0.94 -3.60 7.25
C TRP A 52 1.50 -5.02 7.06
N SER A 53 2.82 -5.17 7.18
CA SER A 53 3.45 -6.49 7.21
C SER A 53 3.15 -7.26 8.51
N VAL A 54 2.69 -6.57 9.56
CA VAL A 54 2.35 -7.16 10.86
C VAL A 54 0.83 -7.26 11.03
N ILE A 55 0.10 -6.15 10.86
CA ILE A 55 -1.35 -6.03 11.13
C ILE A 55 -2.11 -5.39 9.97
N GLY A 56 -3.41 -5.68 9.86
CA GLY A 56 -4.27 -5.15 8.80
C GLY A 56 -4.64 -3.66 8.99
N PRO A 57 -5.27 -3.02 8.00
CA PRO A 57 -5.62 -1.60 8.06
C PRO A 57 -6.62 -1.28 9.19
N PHE A 58 -7.58 -2.15 9.46
CA PHE A 58 -8.56 -1.94 10.53
C PHE A 58 -7.94 -1.99 11.93
N GLU A 59 -7.12 -3.00 12.19
CA GLU A 59 -6.37 -3.11 13.45
C GLU A 59 -5.36 -1.97 13.60
N THR A 60 -4.70 -1.56 12.50
CA THR A 60 -3.82 -0.40 12.50
C THR A 60 -4.54 0.86 13.00
N VAL A 61 -5.72 1.18 12.45
CA VAL A 61 -6.43 2.40 12.85
C VAL A 61 -7.04 2.29 14.25
N ASP A 62 -7.44 1.07 14.66
CA ASP A 62 -7.92 0.80 16.01
C ASP A 62 -6.83 1.10 17.05
N LEU A 63 -5.60 0.64 16.79
CA LEU A 63 -4.46 0.85 17.70
C LEU A 63 -3.87 2.27 17.62
N ASN A 64 -4.03 2.99 16.51
CA ASN A 64 -3.51 4.35 16.35
C ASN A 64 -4.24 5.41 17.17
N THR A 65 -5.42 5.10 17.73
CA THR A 65 -6.22 6.09 18.47
C THR A 65 -6.80 5.44 19.72
N ARG A 66 -6.46 5.98 20.90
CA ARG A 66 -7.09 5.55 22.15
C ARG A 66 -8.61 5.74 22.04
N GLY A 67 -9.37 4.67 22.30
CA GLY A 67 -10.81 4.61 22.00
C GLY A 67 -11.13 3.83 20.72
N GLY A 68 -10.13 3.23 20.07
CA GLY A 68 -10.30 2.30 18.96
C GLY A 68 -10.72 2.97 17.65
N ILE A 69 -11.18 2.14 16.72
CA ILE A 69 -11.55 2.55 15.36
C ILE A 69 -12.67 3.61 15.35
N ARG A 70 -13.54 3.62 16.35
CA ARG A 70 -14.61 4.62 16.50
C ARG A 70 -14.01 6.01 16.73
N ALA A 71 -13.15 6.15 17.73
CA ALA A 71 -12.47 7.41 18.02
C ALA A 71 -11.58 7.85 16.85
N HIS A 72 -10.94 6.90 16.17
CA HIS A 72 -10.18 7.17 14.95
C HIS A 72 -11.07 7.78 13.86
N ALA A 73 -12.24 7.19 13.60
CA ALA A 73 -13.17 7.65 12.59
C ALA A 73 -13.76 9.04 12.93
N GLU A 74 -14.07 9.30 14.20
CA GLU A 74 -14.54 10.62 14.66
C GLU A 74 -13.48 11.71 14.43
N ARG A 75 -12.21 11.39 14.70
CA ARG A 75 -11.11 12.34 14.59
C ARG A 75 -10.63 12.56 13.16
N LEU A 76 -10.44 11.49 12.40
CA LEU A 76 -9.79 11.52 11.08
C LEU A 76 -10.74 11.29 9.91
N GLY A 77 -11.93 10.73 10.15
CA GLY A 77 -12.97 10.56 9.14
C GLY A 77 -13.30 11.84 8.37
N PRO A 78 -13.50 13.00 9.02
CA PRO A 78 -13.73 14.26 8.31
C PRO A 78 -12.57 14.64 7.38
N ALA A 79 -11.32 14.33 7.75
CA ALA A 79 -10.17 14.59 6.89
C ALA A 79 -10.13 13.63 5.69
N TYR A 80 -10.38 12.32 5.90
CA TYR A 80 -10.47 11.35 4.80
C TYR A 80 -11.58 11.72 3.81
N ALA A 81 -12.73 12.19 4.29
CA ALA A 81 -13.83 12.64 3.44
C ALA A 81 -13.42 13.86 2.59
N ARG A 82 -12.75 14.86 3.18
CA ARG A 82 -12.25 16.02 2.43
C ARG A 82 -11.20 15.64 1.39
N MET A 83 -10.26 14.76 1.74
CA MET A 83 -9.24 14.27 0.78
C MET A 83 -9.88 13.52 -0.38
N GLY A 84 -10.84 12.63 -0.10
CA GLY A 84 -11.58 11.91 -1.13
C GLY A 84 -12.41 12.84 -2.03
N ALA A 85 -13.07 13.85 -1.45
CA ALA A 85 -13.84 14.82 -2.21
C ALA A 85 -12.97 15.72 -3.09
N ALA A 86 -11.82 16.17 -2.58
CA ALA A 86 -10.86 16.96 -3.34
C ALA A 86 -10.24 16.16 -4.50
N ARG A 87 -10.05 14.84 -4.32
CA ARG A 87 -9.49 13.96 -5.34
C ARG A 87 -10.50 13.61 -6.45
N GLY A 88 -11.75 13.31 -6.10
CA GLY A 88 -12.74 12.82 -7.05
C GLY A 88 -12.56 11.34 -7.41
N GLN A 89 -13.24 10.87 -8.47
CA GLN A 89 -13.28 9.44 -8.86
C GLN A 89 -12.65 9.13 -10.22
N ASN A 90 -12.24 10.13 -11.00
CA ASN A 90 -11.83 9.94 -12.38
C ASN A 90 -10.40 10.44 -12.63
N ASP A 91 -9.43 9.60 -12.28
CA ASP A 91 -8.00 9.83 -12.51
C ASP A 91 -7.44 8.70 -13.38
N PRO A 92 -7.53 8.79 -14.73
CA PRO A 92 -6.98 7.78 -15.61
C PRO A 92 -5.45 7.82 -15.62
N LEU A 93 -4.82 6.66 -15.81
CA LEU A 93 -3.39 6.57 -16.11
C LEU A 93 -3.19 6.99 -17.57
N THR A 94 -2.95 8.28 -17.80
CA THR A 94 -2.65 8.81 -19.13
C THR A 94 -1.26 8.36 -19.58
N PRO A 95 -1.00 8.24 -20.90
CA PRO A 95 0.32 7.91 -21.42
C PRO A 95 1.44 8.80 -20.83
N ASP A 96 1.26 10.11 -20.83
CA ASP A 96 2.25 11.05 -20.29
C ASP A 96 2.57 10.82 -18.80
N LEU A 97 1.56 10.47 -18.00
CA LEU A 97 1.76 10.17 -16.58
C LEU A 97 2.51 8.84 -16.40
N VAL A 98 2.18 7.84 -17.22
CA VAL A 98 2.87 6.56 -17.22
C VAL A 98 4.32 6.73 -17.65
N ASP A 99 4.58 7.52 -18.70
CA ASP A 99 5.94 7.81 -19.18
C ASP A 99 6.77 8.54 -18.12
N LYS A 100 6.17 9.50 -17.40
CA LYS A 100 6.81 10.17 -16.26
C LYS A 100 7.21 9.15 -15.17
N VAL A 101 6.25 8.35 -14.71
CA VAL A 101 6.48 7.37 -13.64
C VAL A 101 7.48 6.30 -14.09
N ASP A 102 7.40 5.82 -15.33
CA ASP A 102 8.37 4.88 -15.88
C ASP A 102 9.76 5.50 -15.91
N GLY A 103 9.92 6.71 -16.45
CA GLY A 103 11.20 7.42 -16.49
C GLY A 103 11.85 7.54 -15.10
N GLU A 104 11.10 8.00 -14.10
CA GLU A 104 11.58 8.07 -12.71
C GLU A 104 11.94 6.67 -12.15
N ARG A 105 11.09 5.67 -12.40
CA ARG A 105 11.33 4.29 -11.95
C ARG A 105 12.53 3.64 -12.62
N ARG A 106 12.81 3.98 -13.88
CA ARG A 106 13.95 3.48 -14.67
C ARG A 106 15.26 4.12 -14.25
N ASN A 107 15.25 5.39 -13.84
CA ASN A 107 16.41 6.03 -13.22
C ASN A 107 16.85 5.33 -11.92
N LEU A 108 15.89 4.80 -11.15
CA LEU A 108 16.17 4.07 -9.92
C LEU A 108 16.47 2.58 -10.13
N LEU A 109 15.92 1.98 -11.18
CA LEU A 109 16.12 0.58 -11.55
C LEU A 109 16.00 0.42 -13.07
N PRO A 110 17.15 0.42 -13.76
CA PRO A 110 17.23 0.07 -15.17
C PRO A 110 16.63 -1.32 -15.45
N LEU A 111 16.06 -1.51 -16.64
CA LEU A 111 15.34 -2.76 -16.99
C LEU A 111 16.24 -3.98 -17.12
N ASP A 112 17.50 -3.81 -17.46
CA ASP A 112 18.49 -4.89 -17.52
C ASP A 112 18.77 -5.51 -16.13
N GLN A 113 18.55 -4.76 -15.05
CA GLN A 113 18.64 -5.22 -13.67
C GLN A 113 17.33 -5.80 -13.12
N TRP A 114 16.26 -5.85 -13.92
CA TRP A 114 14.93 -6.25 -13.45
C TRP A 114 14.92 -7.64 -12.81
N GLN A 115 15.56 -8.61 -13.46
CA GLN A 115 15.55 -10.00 -13.00
C GLN A 115 16.29 -10.16 -11.66
N GLU A 116 17.42 -9.46 -11.50
CA GLU A 116 18.17 -9.46 -10.25
C GLU A 116 17.34 -8.86 -9.12
N ARG A 117 16.64 -7.74 -9.37
CA ARG A 117 15.79 -7.10 -8.38
C ARG A 117 14.60 -7.96 -7.98
N VAL A 118 13.99 -8.69 -8.93
CA VAL A 118 12.95 -9.68 -8.66
C VAL A 118 13.47 -10.77 -7.74
N SER A 119 14.62 -11.37 -8.06
CA SER A 119 15.23 -12.41 -7.23
C SER A 119 15.58 -11.90 -5.83
N TRP A 120 16.08 -10.66 -5.71
CA TRP A 120 16.31 -10.02 -4.42
C TRP A 120 15.01 -9.86 -3.62
N ARG A 121 13.95 -9.32 -4.24
CA ARG A 121 12.64 -9.12 -3.59
C ARG A 121 12.07 -10.42 -3.06
N ASP A 122 12.11 -11.48 -3.88
CA ASP A 122 11.54 -12.77 -3.52
C ASP A 122 12.27 -13.41 -2.33
N ARG A 123 13.60 -13.31 -2.29
CA ARG A 123 14.39 -13.73 -1.11
C ARG A 123 13.98 -12.95 0.16
N ARG A 124 13.90 -11.62 0.08
CA ARG A 124 13.48 -10.79 1.22
C ARG A 124 12.06 -11.11 1.70
N MET A 125 11.14 -11.40 0.79
CA MET A 125 9.79 -11.83 1.15
C MET A 125 9.77 -13.20 1.84
N MET A 126 10.66 -14.13 1.46
CA MET A 126 10.81 -15.41 2.15
C MET A 126 11.31 -15.20 3.58
N ASP A 127 12.32 -14.34 3.76
CA ASP A 127 12.86 -14.00 5.09
C ASP A 127 11.77 -13.45 6.02
N ILE A 128 10.96 -12.50 5.53
CA ILE A 128 9.84 -11.91 6.29
C ILE A 128 8.80 -12.99 6.64
N LYS A 129 8.44 -13.88 5.70
CA LYS A 129 7.49 -14.96 5.97
C LYS A 129 8.01 -15.91 7.04
N ALA A 130 9.31 -16.21 7.05
CA ALA A 130 9.93 -17.06 8.06
C ALA A 130 9.84 -16.40 9.45
N LEU A 131 10.20 -15.12 9.57
CA LEU A 131 10.12 -14.35 10.81
C LEU A 131 8.68 -14.27 11.37
N ARG A 132 7.68 -14.13 10.50
CA ARG A 132 6.27 -14.06 10.93
C ARG A 132 5.74 -15.37 11.48
N ARG A 133 6.29 -16.52 11.07
CA ARG A 133 5.90 -17.83 11.64
C ARG A 133 6.37 -17.99 13.08
N THR A 134 7.43 -17.30 13.48
CA THR A 134 8.05 -17.43 14.81
C THR A 134 7.58 -16.38 15.80
N ALA A 135 6.87 -15.34 15.36
CA ALA A 135 6.55 -14.14 16.15
C ALA A 135 5.03 -13.91 16.36
N ALA A 136 4.22 -14.98 16.35
CA ALA A 136 2.78 -14.84 16.54
C ALA A 136 2.46 -14.26 17.94
N TRP A 137 1.68 -13.18 17.97
CA TRP A 137 1.17 -12.60 19.20
C TRP A 137 0.09 -13.54 19.77
N ARG A 138 0.41 -14.15 20.92
CA ARG A 138 -0.42 -15.10 21.70
C ARG A 138 -0.89 -16.34 20.94
N ASP A 139 0.02 -17.31 20.81
CA ASP A 139 -0.30 -18.75 20.68
C ASP A 139 -0.14 -19.50 22.03
N GLU A 140 0.01 -18.79 23.16
CA GLU A 140 0.03 -19.36 24.51
C GLU A 140 -1.13 -18.81 25.36
N THR A 141 -2.33 -19.37 25.17
CA THR A 141 -3.35 -19.65 26.21
C THR A 141 -4.39 -20.61 25.65
#